data_AF-A0A2G9N0X1-F1
#
_entry.id   AF-A0A2G9N0X1-F1
#
_cell.length_a   1.000
_cell.length_b   1.000
_cell.length_c   1.000
_cell.angle_alpha   90.00
_cell.angle_beta   90.00
_cell.angle_gamma   90.00
#
_symmetry.space_group_name_H-M   'P 1'
#
loop_
_entity.id
_entity.type
_entity.pdbx_description
1 polymer ?
#
loop_
_entity_poly.entity_id
_entity_poly.type
_entity_poly.pdbx_seq_one_letter_code
_entity_poly.pdbx_strand_id
1 'polypeptide(L)'
;MPHVTGETKLVLRNLAMKSKADLVLVEIGGTVGDFENMFAMESIRELIYEEGPQNCCLVNLTYILEPGHLGEFKSKAAQLGLRQLMSLGLQPDVIVCRSQHKINETVKEKISMNANVPMDKVFNTCDVGNIYELPLFFREQGIDNAILDVLKLNEKFKRNGDKTLDEWTRKNCAKYDKEITIGIAGKYTGTSDTYISIVKALEHCASMLKVKVNVKWIEATSIETGKANTAEEMKGIDGIIVPGGFGTRGIEGKIKVVEYARKNNVPFLGICYGFQMAVVEFARNVCGIKEASTEEVKKDPENNVICILPEQEEVEGLGGTLRLGGFDIEVKKGTKAHELYGKDHVRERFRHRFNVNTKFIEVLEKHGMIFSGKAPEKRIMQILELKDHPFFVGTQYHAEFTSRPLKPNAIYFGLVKAAIEKNKK
;
A
#
# COMPACT_ATOMS: atom_id res chain seq x y z
N MET A 1 -16.91 24.31 -19.32
CA MET A 1 -18.25 23.94 -18.80
C MET A 1 -19.25 24.04 -19.93
N PRO A 2 -20.31 23.20 -20.03
CA PRO A 2 -20.77 22.20 -19.06
C PRO A 2 -20.28 20.75 -19.33
N HIS A 3 -19.60 20.48 -20.45
CA HIS A 3 -19.31 19.11 -20.87
C HIS A 3 -18.39 18.34 -19.90
N VAL A 4 -17.26 18.93 -19.48
CA VAL A 4 -16.31 18.29 -18.55
C VAL A 4 -16.93 18.01 -17.17
N THR A 5 -17.71 18.96 -16.66
CA THR A 5 -18.39 18.82 -15.37
C THR A 5 -19.51 17.79 -15.44
N GLY A 6 -20.24 17.75 -16.56
CA GLY A 6 -21.22 16.71 -16.88
C GLY A 6 -20.64 15.30 -16.86
N GLU A 7 -19.53 15.06 -17.57
CA GLU A 7 -18.86 13.76 -17.60
C GLU A 7 -18.40 13.31 -16.20
N THR A 8 -17.83 14.24 -15.42
CA THR A 8 -17.38 13.95 -14.05
C THR A 8 -18.54 13.47 -13.17
N LYS A 9 -19.70 14.14 -13.23
CA LYS A 9 -20.90 13.75 -12.49
C LYS A 9 -21.45 12.40 -12.97
N LEU A 10 -21.45 12.15 -14.28
CA LEU A 10 -21.90 10.88 -14.84
C LEU A 10 -21.05 9.70 -14.36
N VAL A 11 -19.72 9.87 -14.25
CA VAL A 11 -18.83 8.84 -13.69
C VAL A 11 -19.25 8.47 -12.26
N LEU A 12 -19.53 9.46 -11.42
CA LEU A 12 -19.95 9.24 -10.03
C LEU A 12 -21.33 8.55 -9.95
N ARG A 13 -22.32 9.01 -10.72
CA ARG A 13 -23.66 8.40 -10.77
C ARG A 13 -23.62 6.96 -11.28
N ASN A 14 -22.85 6.71 -12.34
CA ASN A 14 -22.67 5.36 -12.88
C ASN A 14 -21.98 4.43 -11.87
N LEU A 15 -21.02 4.93 -11.10
CA LEU A 15 -20.40 4.18 -10.01
C LEU A 15 -21.42 3.80 -8.93
N ALA A 16 -22.26 4.74 -8.51
CA ALA A 16 -23.33 4.50 -7.52
C ALA A 16 -24.30 3.42 -8.01
N MET A 17 -24.79 3.53 -9.25
CA MET A 17 -25.71 2.57 -9.86
C MET A 17 -25.11 1.17 -10.00
N LYS A 18 -23.85 1.09 -10.47
CA LYS A 18 -23.16 -0.19 -10.68
C LYS A 18 -22.85 -0.90 -9.36
N SER A 19 -22.48 -0.14 -8.33
CA SER A 19 -22.16 -0.68 -7.01
C SER A 19 -23.40 -0.94 -6.14
N LYS A 20 -24.57 -0.39 -6.51
CA LYS A 20 -25.79 -0.40 -5.68
C LYS A 20 -25.52 0.12 -4.27
N ALA A 21 -24.64 1.12 -4.16
CA ALA A 21 -24.20 1.66 -2.88
C ALA A 21 -25.23 2.65 -2.33
N ASP A 22 -25.49 2.59 -1.02
CA ASP A 22 -26.31 3.59 -0.32
C ASP A 22 -25.58 4.92 -0.11
N LEU A 23 -24.25 4.87 -0.04
CA LEU A 23 -23.36 6.01 0.16
C LEU A 23 -22.14 5.86 -0.75
N VAL A 24 -21.78 6.95 -1.44
CA VAL A 24 -20.54 7.06 -2.21
C VAL A 24 -19.65 8.10 -1.56
N LEU A 25 -18.49 7.66 -1.06
CA LEU A 25 -17.47 8.56 -0.54
C LEU A 25 -16.62 9.09 -1.70
N VAL A 26 -16.57 10.40 -1.86
CA VAL A 26 -15.76 11.07 -2.89
C VAL A 26 -14.69 11.91 -2.21
N GLU A 27 -13.43 11.62 -2.52
CA GLU A 27 -12.28 12.42 -2.10
C GLU A 27 -11.82 13.29 -3.28
N ILE A 28 -11.77 14.61 -3.08
CA ILE A 28 -11.15 15.53 -4.03
C ILE A 28 -9.69 15.68 -3.58
N GLY A 29 -8.77 15.06 -4.32
CA GLY A 29 -7.33 15.18 -4.05
C GLY A 29 -6.80 16.59 -4.29
N GLY A 30 -5.57 16.86 -3.84
CA GLY A 30 -4.94 18.18 -3.92
C GLY A 30 -5.50 19.16 -2.87
N THR A 31 -5.37 20.47 -3.11
CA THR A 31 -5.85 21.49 -2.18
C THR A 31 -6.91 22.41 -2.80
N VAL A 32 -7.63 23.14 -1.94
CA VAL A 32 -8.56 24.19 -2.40
C VAL A 32 -7.75 25.37 -2.89
N GLY A 33 -7.95 25.76 -4.15
CA GLY A 33 -7.26 26.89 -4.78
C GLY A 33 -6.28 26.50 -5.88
N ASP A 34 -5.96 25.21 -5.99
CA ASP A 34 -5.19 24.68 -7.11
C ASP A 34 -6.02 24.72 -8.40
N PHE A 35 -5.41 25.16 -9.49
CA PHE A 35 -6.08 25.32 -10.78
C PHE A 35 -6.57 23.98 -11.34
N GLU A 36 -5.79 22.92 -11.10
CA GLU A 36 -6.08 21.54 -11.46
C GLU A 36 -7.40 21.04 -10.86
N ASN A 37 -7.78 21.56 -9.70
CA ASN A 37 -8.97 21.14 -8.96
C ASN A 37 -10.22 21.92 -9.30
N MET A 38 -10.11 23.01 -10.08
CA MET A 38 -11.24 23.91 -10.36
C MET A 38 -12.41 23.17 -11.02
N PHE A 39 -12.14 22.28 -11.99
CA PHE A 39 -13.19 21.50 -12.64
C PHE A 39 -13.84 20.47 -11.70
N ALA A 40 -13.07 19.86 -10.81
CA ALA A 40 -13.61 18.91 -9.84
C ALA A 40 -14.53 19.63 -8.84
N MET A 41 -14.10 20.77 -8.30
CA MET A 41 -14.89 21.59 -7.38
C MET A 41 -16.19 22.09 -8.03
N GLU A 42 -16.12 22.57 -9.26
CA GLU A 42 -17.31 23.02 -9.99
C GLU A 42 -18.26 21.85 -10.29
N SER A 43 -17.73 20.67 -10.64
CA SER A 43 -18.54 19.47 -10.84
C SER A 43 -19.31 19.08 -9.57
N ILE A 44 -18.66 19.15 -8.41
CA ILE A 44 -19.28 18.84 -7.12
C ILE A 44 -20.30 19.92 -6.74
N ARG A 45 -20.03 21.19 -7.00
CA ARG A 45 -20.98 22.29 -6.77
C ARG A 45 -22.26 22.08 -7.59
N GLU A 46 -22.14 21.76 -8.87
CA GLU A 46 -23.27 21.41 -9.73
C GLU A 46 -23.99 20.13 -9.25
N LEU A 47 -23.24 19.12 -8.81
CA LEU A 47 -23.81 17.86 -8.33
C LEU A 47 -24.66 18.05 -7.06
N ILE A 48 -24.17 18.81 -6.08
CA ILE A 48 -24.91 19.14 -4.85
C ILE A 48 -26.23 19.83 -5.19
N TYR A 49 -26.21 20.73 -6.18
CA TYR A 49 -27.43 21.39 -6.65
C TYR A 49 -28.41 20.42 -7.32
N GLU A 50 -27.92 19.51 -8.17
CA GLU A 50 -28.74 18.56 -8.92
C GLU A 50 -29.33 17.43 -8.05
N GLU A 51 -28.55 16.86 -7.13
CA GLU A 51 -29.02 15.81 -6.22
C GLU A 51 -29.93 16.37 -5.12
N GLY A 52 -29.81 17.67 -4.84
CA GLY A 52 -30.63 18.37 -3.86
C GLY A 52 -30.15 18.21 -2.41
N PRO A 53 -30.76 18.96 -1.49
CA PRO A 53 -30.41 18.93 -0.08
C PRO A 53 -30.65 17.53 0.50
N GLN A 54 -29.82 17.10 1.46
CA GLN A 54 -29.87 15.79 2.14
C GLN A 54 -29.35 14.60 1.33
N ASN A 55 -29.05 14.75 0.03
CA ASN A 55 -28.43 13.69 -0.77
C ASN A 55 -26.90 13.85 -0.89
N CYS A 56 -26.36 14.97 -0.39
CA CYS A 56 -24.94 15.29 -0.37
C CYS A 56 -24.54 15.83 1.00
N CYS A 57 -23.31 15.51 1.43
CA CYS A 57 -22.70 16.05 2.65
C CYS A 57 -21.26 16.47 2.33
N LEU A 58 -20.97 17.77 2.40
CA LEU A 58 -19.63 18.29 2.15
C LEU A 58 -18.83 18.34 3.46
N VAL A 59 -17.82 17.46 3.56
CA VAL A 59 -16.88 17.43 4.68
C VAL A 59 -15.60 18.18 4.29
N ASN A 60 -15.30 19.28 4.97
CA ASN A 60 -14.04 19.99 4.78
C ASN A 60 -12.99 19.55 5.81
N LEU A 61 -11.83 19.08 5.34
CA LEU A 61 -10.65 18.84 6.17
C LEU A 61 -9.74 20.08 6.11
N THR A 62 -9.42 20.66 7.26
CA THR A 62 -8.55 21.84 7.35
C THR A 62 -7.45 21.65 8.38
N TYR A 63 -6.28 22.25 8.16
CA TYR A 63 -5.14 22.13 9.06
C TYR A 63 -5.01 23.35 9.98
N ILE A 64 -4.93 23.10 11.29
CA ILE A 64 -4.70 24.12 12.31
C ILE A 64 -3.23 24.09 12.70
N LEU A 65 -2.55 25.21 12.50
CA LEU A 65 -1.13 25.36 12.81
C LEU A 65 -0.92 25.52 14.31
N GLU A 66 0.14 24.90 14.82
CA GLU A 66 0.63 25.07 16.18
C GLU A 66 2.14 25.32 16.13
N PRO A 67 2.57 26.57 15.86
CA PRO A 67 3.99 26.88 15.82
C PRO A 67 4.60 26.67 17.21
N GLY A 68 5.55 25.74 17.34
CA GLY A 68 6.08 25.32 18.64
C GLY A 68 6.69 26.43 19.50
N HIS A 69 7.12 27.55 18.90
CA HIS A 69 7.66 28.71 19.62
C HIS A 69 6.59 29.65 20.20
N LEU A 70 5.33 29.55 19.77
CA LEU A 70 4.24 30.43 20.22
C LEU A 70 3.36 29.79 21.30
N GLY A 71 3.33 28.47 21.40
CA GLY A 71 2.46 27.75 22.35
C GLY A 71 0.96 27.95 22.11
N GLU A 72 0.55 28.48 20.95
CA GLU A 72 -0.83 28.80 20.61
C GLU A 72 -1.22 28.29 19.23
N PHE A 73 -2.46 27.81 19.11
CA PHE A 73 -3.06 27.45 17.83
C PHE A 73 -3.33 28.68 16.96
N LYS A 74 -2.92 28.63 15.69
CA LYS A 74 -3.21 29.63 14.67
C LYS A 74 -4.13 29.04 13.60
N SER A 75 -5.37 29.51 13.59
CA SER A 75 -6.42 29.07 12.65
C SER A 75 -6.58 29.97 11.42
N LYS A 76 -5.72 30.98 11.24
CA LYS A 76 -5.88 31.98 10.17
C LYS A 76 -5.79 31.36 8.76
N ALA A 77 -4.86 30.44 8.55
CA ALA A 77 -4.72 29.73 7.28
C ALA A 77 -5.98 28.90 6.96
N ALA A 78 -6.50 28.16 7.95
CA ALA A 78 -7.75 27.42 7.82
C ALA A 78 -8.94 28.33 7.47
N GLN A 79 -9.07 29.49 8.12
CA GLN A 79 -10.12 30.47 7.80
C GLN A 79 -10.03 30.98 6.35
N LEU A 80 -8.82 31.23 5.84
CA LEU A 80 -8.62 31.66 4.45
C LEU A 80 -9.00 30.56 3.46
N GLY A 81 -8.58 29.32 3.70
CA GLY A 81 -8.95 28.18 2.86
C GLY A 81 -10.46 27.93 2.84
N LEU A 82 -11.13 28.06 3.98
CA LEU A 82 -12.59 27.96 4.08
C LEU A 82 -13.30 29.06 3.30
N ARG A 83 -12.82 30.31 3.38
CA ARG A 83 -13.35 31.43 2.55
C ARG A 83 -13.18 31.18 1.07
N GLN A 84 -12.04 30.62 0.67
CA GLN A 84 -11.79 30.27 -0.73
C GLN A 84 -12.76 29.18 -1.19
N LEU A 85 -12.96 28.13 -0.40
CA LEU A 85 -13.94 27.08 -0.69
C LEU A 85 -15.36 27.68 -0.87
N MET A 86 -15.81 28.48 0.09
CA MET A 86 -17.15 29.10 0.05
C MET A 86 -17.29 30.11 -1.09
N SER A 87 -16.20 30.79 -1.51
CA SER A 87 -16.21 31.68 -2.67
C SER A 87 -16.47 30.94 -3.99
N LEU A 88 -16.20 29.63 -4.03
CA LEU A 88 -16.57 28.75 -5.13
C LEU A 88 -18.03 28.26 -5.02
N GLY A 89 -18.81 28.75 -4.07
CA GLY A 89 -20.19 28.31 -3.83
C GLY A 89 -20.32 26.96 -3.11
N LEU A 90 -19.23 26.47 -2.50
CA LEU A 90 -19.20 25.22 -1.75
C LEU A 90 -19.24 25.50 -0.24
N GLN A 91 -20.44 25.39 0.35
CA GLN A 91 -20.66 25.54 1.78
C GLN A 91 -20.42 24.20 2.49
N PRO A 92 -19.42 24.05 3.37
CA PRO A 92 -19.23 22.81 4.12
C PRO A 92 -20.39 22.56 5.09
N ASP A 93 -20.79 21.30 5.21
CA ASP A 93 -21.75 20.83 6.21
C ASP A 93 -21.06 20.45 7.52
N VAL A 94 -19.85 19.87 7.40
CA VAL A 94 -19.02 19.38 8.50
C VAL A 94 -17.60 19.86 8.28
N ILE A 95 -16.93 20.30 9.34
CA ILE A 95 -15.51 20.70 9.31
C ILE A 95 -14.71 19.82 10.25
N VAL A 96 -13.60 19.30 9.75
CA VAL A 96 -12.62 18.52 10.50
C VAL A 96 -11.32 19.30 10.59
N CYS A 97 -10.98 19.76 11.79
CA CYS A 97 -9.77 20.50 12.08
C CYS A 97 -8.64 19.54 12.48
N ARG A 98 -7.74 19.24 11.55
CA ARG A 98 -6.51 18.47 11.77
C ARG A 98 -5.45 19.31 12.47
N SER A 99 -4.86 18.81 13.56
CA SER A 99 -3.81 19.49 14.34
C SER A 99 -2.89 18.46 15.01
N GLN A 100 -1.72 18.86 15.52
CA GLN A 100 -0.88 17.94 16.30
C GLN A 100 -1.54 17.59 17.63
N HIS A 101 -1.92 18.62 18.41
CA HIS A 101 -2.62 18.46 19.69
C HIS A 101 -4.09 18.84 19.60
N LYS A 102 -4.86 18.50 20.64
CA LYS A 102 -6.28 18.84 20.74
C LYS A 102 -6.49 20.37 20.74
N ILE A 103 -7.26 20.87 19.78
CA ILE A 103 -7.58 22.31 19.71
C ILE A 103 -8.50 22.74 20.85
N ASN A 104 -8.39 24.00 21.27
CA ASN A 104 -9.30 24.60 22.23
C ASN A 104 -10.65 25.00 21.59
N GLU A 105 -11.65 25.24 22.43
CA GLU A 105 -12.99 25.65 21.98
C GLU A 105 -12.97 26.99 21.23
N THR A 106 -12.13 27.93 21.64
CA THR A 106 -11.96 29.23 20.97
C THR A 106 -11.55 29.10 19.50
N VAL A 107 -10.72 28.11 19.15
CA VAL A 107 -10.37 27.81 17.76
C VAL A 107 -11.58 27.27 17.01
N LYS A 108 -12.34 26.35 17.62
CA LYS A 108 -13.57 25.80 17.02
C LYS A 108 -14.62 26.89 16.78
N GLU A 109 -14.84 27.79 17.74
CA GLU A 109 -15.74 28.94 17.59
C GLU A 109 -15.32 29.84 16.42
N LYS A 110 -14.03 30.18 16.33
CA LYS A 110 -13.51 30.97 15.22
C LYS A 110 -13.76 30.30 13.87
N ILE A 111 -13.54 28.99 13.76
CA ILE A 111 -13.79 28.23 12.54
C ILE A 111 -15.28 28.20 12.21
N SER A 112 -16.12 27.86 13.20
CA SER A 112 -17.58 27.85 13.10
C SER A 112 -18.13 29.17 12.58
N MET A 113 -17.76 30.29 13.21
CA MET A 113 -18.19 31.63 12.80
C MET A 113 -17.69 32.02 11.41
N ASN A 114 -16.44 31.72 11.07
CA ASN A 114 -15.87 32.10 9.77
C ASN A 114 -16.41 31.26 8.61
N ALA A 115 -16.79 30.01 8.87
CA ALA A 115 -17.33 29.10 7.87
C ALA A 115 -18.86 29.07 7.83
N ASN A 116 -19.54 29.78 8.74
CA ASN A 116 -20.97 29.70 8.91
C ASN A 116 -21.47 28.25 9.12
N VAL A 117 -20.73 27.47 9.90
CA VAL A 117 -21.06 26.08 10.24
C VAL A 117 -21.33 25.98 11.74
N PRO A 118 -22.43 25.34 12.18
CA PRO A 118 -22.73 25.13 13.59
C PRO A 118 -21.54 24.51 14.35
N MET A 119 -21.32 24.95 15.60
CA MET A 119 -20.15 24.56 16.39
C MET A 119 -20.11 23.05 16.67
N ASP A 120 -21.27 22.41 16.81
CA ASP A 120 -21.43 20.96 16.97
C ASP A 120 -21.07 20.14 15.70
N LYS A 121 -20.85 20.82 14.56
CA LYS A 121 -20.34 20.22 13.32
C LYS A 121 -18.88 20.57 13.03
N VAL A 122 -18.16 21.14 14.02
CA VAL A 122 -16.72 21.42 13.95
C VAL A 122 -15.95 20.45 14.85
N PHE A 123 -15.34 19.46 14.22
CA PHE A 123 -14.61 18.37 14.87
C PHE A 123 -13.11 18.62 14.87
N ASN A 124 -12.40 18.04 15.83
CA ASN A 124 -10.93 18.06 15.88
C ASN A 124 -10.40 16.69 15.45
N THR A 125 -9.20 16.63 14.87
CA THR A 125 -8.45 15.39 14.76
C THR A 125 -6.98 15.64 15.03
N CYS A 126 -6.49 15.02 16.10
CA CYS A 126 -5.13 15.17 16.57
C CYS A 126 -4.22 14.05 16.05
N ASP A 127 -2.92 14.18 16.25
CA ASP A 127 -1.99 13.06 16.04
C ASP A 127 -2.40 11.91 16.97
N VAL A 128 -2.51 10.71 16.42
CA VAL A 128 -2.76 9.48 17.16
C VAL A 128 -1.57 8.54 16.98
N GLY A 129 -1.34 7.66 17.96
CA GLY A 129 -0.20 6.74 17.92
C GLY A 129 -0.33 5.69 16.80
N ASN A 130 -1.57 5.33 16.47
CA ASN A 130 -1.88 4.36 15.43
C ASN A 130 -3.11 4.82 14.61
N ILE A 131 -3.02 4.73 13.28
CA ILE A 131 -4.11 5.14 12.37
C ILE A 131 -5.42 4.36 12.58
N TYR A 132 -5.36 3.15 13.15
CA TYR A 132 -6.52 2.34 13.46
C TYR A 132 -7.25 2.80 14.75
N GLU A 133 -6.76 3.83 15.42
CA GLU A 133 -7.48 4.53 16.49
C GLU A 133 -8.44 5.59 15.92
N LEU A 134 -8.18 6.09 14.72
CA LEU A 134 -8.96 7.19 14.11
C LEU A 134 -10.46 6.90 14.01
N PRO A 135 -10.92 5.70 13.60
CA PRO A 135 -12.36 5.44 13.55
C PRO A 135 -13.06 5.56 14.90
N LEU A 136 -12.46 5.08 15.99
CA LEU A 136 -13.00 5.25 17.35
C LEU A 136 -12.97 6.71 17.76
N PHE A 137 -11.84 7.38 17.55
CA PHE A 137 -11.68 8.79 17.88
C PHE A 137 -12.69 9.70 17.16
N PHE A 138 -13.00 9.38 15.90
CA PHE A 138 -14.06 10.05 15.13
C PHE A 138 -15.45 9.76 15.69
N ARG A 139 -15.71 8.51 16.10
CA ARG A 139 -16.98 8.12 16.69
C ARG A 139 -17.23 8.79 18.05
N GLU A 140 -16.22 8.85 18.91
CA GLU A 140 -16.29 9.53 20.22
C GLU A 140 -16.68 11.00 20.08
N GLN A 141 -16.25 11.65 18.98
CA GLN A 141 -16.63 13.02 18.67
C GLN A 141 -18.00 13.16 17.99
N GLY A 142 -18.61 12.07 17.51
CA GLY A 142 -19.92 12.11 16.87
C GLY A 142 -19.93 12.61 15.42
N ILE A 143 -18.79 12.54 14.71
CA ILE A 143 -18.74 12.96 13.30
C ILE A 143 -19.65 12.12 12.40
N ASP A 144 -19.76 10.83 12.69
CA ASP A 144 -20.62 9.89 11.98
C ASP A 144 -22.09 10.29 12.10
N ASN A 145 -22.55 10.68 13.30
CA ASN A 145 -23.88 11.22 13.52
C ASN A 145 -24.12 12.50 12.74
N ALA A 146 -23.18 13.46 12.79
CA ALA A 146 -23.35 14.72 12.07
C ALA A 146 -23.51 14.50 10.55
N ILE A 147 -22.77 13.53 9.97
CA ILE A 147 -22.91 13.16 8.56
C ILE A 147 -24.27 12.50 8.30
N LEU A 148 -24.71 11.55 9.14
CA LEU A 148 -26.00 10.89 8.98
C LEU A 148 -27.18 11.86 9.16
N ASP A 149 -27.06 12.87 10.03
CA ASP A 149 -28.04 13.94 10.24
C ASP A 149 -28.18 14.86 9.02
N VAL A 150 -27.06 15.20 8.37
CA VAL A 150 -27.06 15.96 7.10
C VAL A 150 -27.77 15.16 6.02
N LEU A 151 -27.49 13.86 5.93
CA LEU A 151 -28.03 12.97 4.89
C LEU A 151 -29.43 12.40 5.19
N LYS A 152 -29.99 12.69 6.39
CA LYS A 152 -31.26 12.10 6.87
C LYS A 152 -31.29 10.57 6.87
N LEU A 153 -30.17 9.95 7.22
CA LEU A 153 -30.02 8.49 7.19
C LEU A 153 -30.09 7.82 8.57
N ASN A 154 -30.37 8.56 9.65
CA ASN A 154 -30.39 8.03 11.03
C ASN A 154 -31.41 6.92 11.27
N GLU A 155 -32.53 6.93 10.55
CA GLU A 155 -33.54 5.86 10.64
C GLU A 155 -33.09 4.57 9.96
N LYS A 156 -32.37 4.71 8.83
CA LYS A 156 -31.88 3.61 8.01
C LYS A 156 -30.63 2.96 8.62
N PHE A 157 -29.69 3.78 9.07
CA PHE A 157 -28.44 3.34 9.67
C PHE A 157 -28.43 3.69 11.15
N LYS A 158 -28.79 2.70 11.98
CA LYS A 158 -28.64 2.81 13.42
C LYS A 158 -27.21 2.47 13.82
N ARG A 159 -26.68 3.19 14.81
CA ARG A 159 -25.40 2.84 15.43
C ARG A 159 -25.45 1.42 15.96
N ASN A 160 -24.58 0.54 15.47
CA ASN A 160 -24.41 -0.83 15.98
C ASN A 160 -23.61 -0.89 17.30
N GLY A 161 -23.73 0.16 18.13
CA GLY A 161 -22.88 0.38 19.31
C GLY A 161 -21.38 0.44 18.99
N ASP A 162 -20.56 0.42 20.05
CA ASP A 162 -19.11 0.55 19.94
C ASP A 162 -18.36 -0.79 19.92
N LYS A 163 -19.01 -1.89 20.32
CA LYS A 163 -18.36 -3.19 20.53
C LYS A 163 -17.56 -3.70 19.32
N THR A 164 -18.11 -3.59 18.12
CA THR A 164 -17.43 -4.06 16.89
C THR A 164 -16.27 -3.16 16.51
N LEU A 165 -16.38 -1.85 16.73
CA LEU A 165 -15.32 -0.89 16.41
C LEU A 165 -14.19 -0.96 17.46
N ASP A 166 -14.56 -1.10 18.73
CA ASP A 166 -13.62 -1.37 19.83
C ASP A 166 -12.82 -2.64 19.58
N GLU A 167 -13.50 -3.72 19.20
CA GLU A 167 -12.84 -4.99 18.88
C GLU A 167 -11.90 -4.83 17.68
N TRP A 168 -12.33 -4.10 16.65
CA TRP A 168 -11.49 -3.81 15.49
C TRP A 168 -10.24 -3.01 15.88
N THR A 169 -10.38 -1.92 16.64
CA THR A 169 -9.23 -1.11 17.07
C THR A 169 -8.30 -1.92 17.98
N ARG A 170 -8.83 -2.65 18.97
CA ARG A 170 -8.01 -3.48 19.87
C ARG A 170 -7.18 -4.53 19.11
N LYS A 171 -7.74 -5.13 18.05
CA LYS A 171 -7.02 -6.10 17.21
C LYS A 171 -5.90 -5.46 16.39
N ASN A 172 -6.05 -4.19 16.00
CA ASN A 172 -5.08 -3.48 15.15
C ASN A 172 -4.11 -2.57 15.92
N CYS A 173 -4.37 -2.35 17.21
CA CYS A 173 -3.51 -1.61 18.14
C CYS A 173 -2.95 -2.55 19.22
N ALA A 174 -2.60 -3.77 18.83
CA ALA A 174 -2.14 -4.79 19.76
C ALA A 174 -0.84 -4.36 20.46
N LYS A 175 -0.74 -4.66 21.76
CA LYS A 175 0.53 -4.57 22.49
C LYS A 175 1.47 -5.66 21.96
N TYR A 176 2.74 -5.30 21.81
CA TYR A 176 3.76 -6.18 21.27
C TYR A 176 4.51 -6.87 22.42
N ASP A 177 4.69 -8.18 22.29
CA ASP A 177 5.40 -8.99 23.30
C ASP A 177 6.88 -9.20 22.93
N LYS A 178 7.23 -8.94 21.67
CA LYS A 178 8.54 -9.20 21.06
C LYS A 178 8.84 -8.14 20.01
N GLU A 179 10.12 -7.98 19.68
CA GLU A 179 10.55 -7.13 18.58
C GLU A 179 11.39 -7.94 17.58
N ILE A 180 11.19 -7.66 16.29
CA ILE A 180 12.03 -8.19 15.20
C ILE A 180 12.42 -7.05 14.27
N THR A 181 13.50 -7.23 13.53
CA THR A 181 13.97 -6.28 12.52
C THR A 181 13.83 -6.87 11.12
N ILE A 182 13.06 -6.19 10.28
CA ILE A 182 12.92 -6.52 8.86
C ILE A 182 13.66 -5.50 8.01
N GLY A 183 14.61 -5.97 7.20
CA GLY A 183 15.29 -5.17 6.21
C GLY A 183 14.41 -4.90 4.99
N ILE A 184 14.51 -3.72 4.41
CA ILE A 184 13.93 -3.42 3.08
C ILE A 184 15.04 -2.86 2.18
N ALA A 185 15.45 -3.65 1.18
CA ALA A 185 16.52 -3.32 0.25
C ALA A 185 16.02 -2.55 -0.99
N GLY A 186 15.80 -1.25 -0.81
CA GLY A 186 15.19 -0.36 -1.80
C GLY A 186 16.17 0.50 -2.61
N LYS A 187 15.62 1.27 -3.56
CA LYS A 187 16.34 2.33 -4.31
C LYS A 187 16.21 3.72 -3.67
N TYR A 188 15.18 3.90 -2.83
CA TYR A 188 14.79 5.17 -2.22
C TYR A 188 14.59 4.98 -0.71
N THR A 189 15.66 5.03 0.06
CA THR A 189 15.63 4.84 1.51
C THR A 189 15.35 6.13 2.29
N GLY A 190 15.44 7.29 1.64
CA GLY A 190 15.24 8.60 2.26
C GLY A 190 13.79 9.08 2.37
N THR A 191 12.85 8.47 1.64
CA THR A 191 11.40 8.81 1.71
C THR A 191 10.58 7.56 2.02
N SER A 192 10.08 7.47 3.25
CA SER A 192 9.26 6.34 3.73
C SER A 192 8.02 6.08 2.88
N ASP A 193 7.48 7.12 2.23
CA ASP A 193 6.28 7.04 1.40
C ASP A 193 6.41 6.08 0.21
N THR A 194 7.62 5.92 -0.34
CA THR A 194 7.85 5.06 -1.52
C THR A 194 7.46 3.60 -1.25
N TYR A 195 7.55 3.17 0.00
CA TYR A 195 7.30 1.80 0.42
C TYR A 195 6.18 1.69 1.46
N ILE A 196 5.31 2.69 1.56
CA ILE A 196 4.26 2.75 2.60
C ILE A 196 3.35 1.53 2.58
N SER A 197 3.01 0.99 1.41
CA SER A 197 2.18 -0.22 1.28
C SER A 197 2.85 -1.45 1.89
N ILE A 198 4.18 -1.57 1.74
CA ILE A 198 4.98 -2.66 2.34
C ILE A 198 5.01 -2.50 3.86
N VAL A 199 5.24 -1.27 4.35
CA VAL A 199 5.23 -0.97 5.79
C VAL A 199 3.86 -1.29 6.40
N LYS A 200 2.76 -0.92 5.73
CA LYS A 200 1.40 -1.26 6.19
C LYS A 200 1.12 -2.76 6.15
N ALA A 201 1.61 -3.48 5.14
CA ALA A 201 1.48 -4.94 5.11
C ALA A 201 2.23 -5.62 6.28
N LEU A 202 3.41 -5.09 6.65
CA LEU A 202 4.13 -5.53 7.85
C LEU A 202 3.38 -5.16 9.14
N GLU A 203 2.79 -3.97 9.23
CA GLU A 203 1.98 -3.52 10.37
C GLU A 203 0.74 -4.40 10.60
N HIS A 204 0.07 -4.84 9.52
CA HIS A 204 -1.02 -5.81 9.63
C HIS A 204 -0.53 -7.14 10.24
N CYS A 205 0.63 -7.63 9.80
CA CYS A 205 1.22 -8.85 10.35
C CYS A 205 1.66 -8.67 11.80
N ALA A 206 2.28 -7.53 12.12
CA ALA A 206 2.74 -7.14 13.45
C ALA A 206 1.59 -7.19 14.47
N SER A 207 0.45 -6.61 14.11
CA SER A 207 -0.76 -6.59 14.94
C SER A 207 -1.31 -8.01 15.19
N MET A 208 -1.41 -8.82 14.13
CA MET A 208 -1.95 -10.19 14.22
C MET A 208 -1.02 -11.15 14.99
N LEU A 209 0.30 -11.01 14.82
CA LEU A 209 1.33 -11.84 15.46
C LEU A 209 1.82 -11.28 16.80
N LYS A 210 1.29 -10.12 17.22
CA LYS A 210 1.68 -9.41 18.46
C LYS A 210 3.20 -9.18 18.58
N VAL A 211 3.83 -8.82 17.47
CA VAL A 211 5.26 -8.53 17.38
C VAL A 211 5.46 -7.12 16.85
N LYS A 212 6.40 -6.37 17.43
CA LYS A 212 6.82 -5.09 16.87
C LYS A 212 7.80 -5.35 15.73
N VAL A 213 7.51 -4.81 14.56
CA VAL A 213 8.37 -4.92 13.39
C VAL A 213 9.12 -3.61 13.21
N ASN A 214 10.42 -3.63 13.47
CA ASN A 214 11.33 -2.52 13.20
C ASN A 214 11.80 -2.62 11.73
N VAL A 215 11.64 -1.54 10.96
CA VAL A 215 12.08 -1.51 9.56
C VAL A 215 13.48 -0.92 9.48
N LYS A 216 14.42 -1.70 8.94
CA LYS A 216 15.77 -1.23 8.59
C LYS A 216 15.84 -0.98 7.08
N TRP A 217 16.06 0.26 6.69
CA TRP A 217 16.22 0.62 5.28
C TRP A 217 17.63 0.30 4.79
N ILE A 218 17.73 -0.45 3.69
CA ILE A 218 19.01 -0.82 3.07
C ILE A 218 19.05 -0.21 1.67
N GLU A 219 20.07 0.61 1.41
CA GLU A 219 20.21 1.28 0.12
C GLU A 219 20.97 0.38 -0.87
N ALA A 220 20.25 -0.24 -1.80
CA ALA A 220 20.84 -1.16 -2.76
C ALA A 220 21.91 -0.50 -3.66
N THR A 221 21.77 0.79 -3.97
CA THR A 221 22.76 1.55 -4.75
C THR A 221 24.09 1.74 -4.02
N SER A 222 24.05 1.86 -2.69
CA SER A 222 25.27 1.97 -1.88
C SER A 222 26.04 0.64 -1.83
N ILE A 223 25.31 -0.49 -1.82
CA ILE A 223 25.91 -1.84 -1.94
C ILE A 223 26.47 -2.10 -3.35
N GLU A 224 25.76 -1.64 -4.38
CA GLU A 224 26.19 -1.76 -5.78
C GLU A 224 27.51 -1.03 -6.04
N THR A 225 27.60 0.22 -5.57
CA THR A 225 28.78 1.10 -5.75
C THR A 225 29.92 0.81 -4.78
N GLY A 226 29.75 -0.14 -3.83
CA GLY A 226 30.76 -0.48 -2.83
C GLY A 226 30.91 0.53 -1.69
N LYS A 227 30.02 1.54 -1.61
CA LYS A 227 29.98 2.48 -0.47
C LYS A 227 29.51 1.83 0.82
N ALA A 228 28.72 0.77 0.73
CA ALA A 228 28.26 -0.03 1.86
C ALA A 228 28.55 -1.52 1.63
N ASN A 229 28.88 -2.24 2.71
CA ASN A 229 29.11 -3.67 2.67
C ASN A 229 27.81 -4.44 2.95
N THR A 230 27.47 -5.42 2.10
CA THR A 230 26.26 -6.23 2.25
C THR A 230 26.16 -6.91 3.63
N ALA A 231 27.24 -7.48 4.15
CA ALA A 231 27.21 -8.21 5.40
C ALA A 231 26.97 -7.29 6.61
N GLU A 232 27.54 -6.08 6.58
CA GLU A 232 27.32 -5.06 7.60
C GLU A 232 25.87 -4.54 7.58
N GLU A 233 25.36 -4.25 6.39
CA GLU A 233 23.97 -3.83 6.20
C GLU A 233 22.98 -4.92 6.64
N MET A 234 23.31 -6.20 6.45
CA MET A 234 22.47 -7.32 6.84
C MET A 234 22.56 -7.69 8.34
N LYS A 235 23.48 -7.08 9.10
CA LYS A 235 23.64 -7.35 10.53
C LYS A 235 22.41 -6.93 11.32
N GLY A 236 21.96 -7.82 12.22
CA GLY A 236 20.81 -7.60 13.10
C GLY A 236 19.45 -7.71 12.40
N ILE A 237 19.40 -8.25 11.18
CA ILE A 237 18.16 -8.43 10.42
C ILE A 237 17.63 -9.86 10.59
N ASP A 238 16.36 -9.97 10.99
CA ASP A 238 15.65 -11.24 11.19
C ASP A 238 14.93 -11.71 9.90
N GLY A 239 14.68 -10.80 8.97
CA GLY A 239 14.13 -11.11 7.64
C GLY A 239 14.30 -9.94 6.67
N ILE A 240 14.32 -10.20 5.37
CA ILE A 240 14.64 -9.20 4.33
C ILE A 240 13.58 -9.19 3.24
N ILE A 241 13.20 -7.98 2.81
CA ILE A 241 12.34 -7.74 1.66
C ILE A 241 13.16 -7.06 0.58
N VAL A 242 13.16 -7.63 -0.62
CA VAL A 242 13.61 -6.92 -1.83
C VAL A 242 12.35 -6.49 -2.60
N PRO A 243 11.99 -5.20 -2.57
CA PRO A 243 10.75 -4.71 -3.14
C PRO A 243 10.83 -4.59 -4.67
N GLY A 244 9.67 -4.26 -5.25
CA GLY A 244 9.56 -3.89 -6.65
C GLY A 244 10.46 -2.72 -7.06
N GLY A 245 10.64 -2.56 -8.36
CA GLY A 245 11.46 -1.51 -8.94
C GLY A 245 11.51 -1.62 -10.46
N PHE A 246 12.11 -0.60 -11.09
CA PHE A 246 12.31 -0.51 -12.53
C PHE A 246 13.69 0.05 -12.85
N GLY A 247 14.25 -0.33 -13.98
CA GLY A 247 15.52 0.16 -14.51
C GLY A 247 16.76 -0.42 -13.83
N THR A 248 17.92 -0.08 -14.39
CA THR A 248 19.23 -0.71 -14.13
C THR A 248 19.87 -0.40 -12.78
N ARG A 249 19.54 0.75 -12.19
CA ARG A 249 20.18 1.24 -10.95
C ARG A 249 19.90 0.35 -9.74
N GLY A 250 20.93 -0.08 -9.00
CA GLY A 250 20.80 -0.85 -7.76
C GLY A 250 20.45 -2.32 -7.95
N ILE A 251 20.60 -2.87 -9.15
CA ILE A 251 20.33 -4.28 -9.47
C ILE A 251 21.36 -5.18 -8.81
N GLU A 252 22.64 -4.90 -9.02
CA GLU A 252 23.70 -5.76 -8.52
C GLU A 252 23.76 -5.72 -7.00
N GLY A 253 23.41 -4.56 -6.40
CA GLY A 253 23.20 -4.45 -4.96
C GLY A 253 22.07 -5.35 -4.45
N LYS A 254 20.93 -5.40 -5.13
CA LYS A 254 19.83 -6.31 -4.78
C LYS A 254 20.22 -7.78 -4.93
N ILE A 255 20.91 -8.15 -6.01
CA ILE A 255 21.39 -9.51 -6.24
C ILE A 255 22.32 -9.95 -5.09
N LYS A 256 23.25 -9.10 -4.66
CA LYS A 256 24.11 -9.36 -3.50
C LYS A 256 23.32 -9.56 -2.20
N VAL A 257 22.25 -8.79 -1.98
CA VAL A 257 21.37 -8.96 -0.81
C VAL A 257 20.63 -10.30 -0.87
N VAL A 258 20.12 -10.69 -2.05
CA VAL A 258 19.45 -11.98 -2.25
C VAL A 258 20.42 -13.13 -2.01
N GLU A 259 21.63 -13.04 -2.55
CA GLU A 259 22.69 -14.04 -2.36
C GLU A 259 23.03 -14.20 -0.89
N TYR A 260 23.20 -13.08 -0.18
CA TYR A 260 23.45 -13.09 1.26
C TYR A 260 22.31 -13.79 2.01
N ALA A 261 21.07 -13.46 1.68
CA ALA A 261 19.91 -14.06 2.33
C ALA A 261 19.86 -15.57 2.14
N ARG A 262 20.06 -16.04 0.90
CA ARG A 262 20.09 -17.46 0.54
C ARG A 262 21.22 -18.22 1.24
N LYS A 263 22.44 -17.67 1.24
CA LYS A 263 23.62 -18.31 1.84
C LYS A 263 23.59 -18.35 3.37
N ASN A 264 22.98 -17.35 4.00
CA ASN A 264 22.96 -17.19 5.46
C ASN A 264 21.60 -17.54 6.10
N ASN A 265 20.70 -18.20 5.36
CA ASN A 265 19.39 -18.62 5.84
C ASN A 265 18.61 -17.46 6.50
N VAL A 266 18.61 -16.28 5.86
CA VAL A 266 17.82 -15.11 6.30
C VAL A 266 16.47 -15.17 5.60
N PRO A 267 15.34 -15.28 6.34
CA PRO A 267 14.00 -15.20 5.78
C PRO A 267 13.87 -14.12 4.71
N PHE A 268 13.51 -14.49 3.50
CA PHE A 268 13.55 -13.64 2.31
C PHE A 268 12.19 -13.56 1.65
N LEU A 269 11.78 -12.34 1.29
CA LEU A 269 10.65 -12.05 0.42
C LEU A 269 11.07 -11.15 -0.75
N GLY A 270 11.02 -11.68 -1.97
CA GLY A 270 11.22 -10.91 -3.20
C GLY A 270 9.88 -10.50 -3.81
N ILE A 271 9.62 -9.21 -4.00
CA ILE A 271 8.35 -8.70 -4.56
C ILE A 271 8.60 -8.13 -5.95
N CYS A 272 7.87 -8.64 -6.94
CA CYS A 272 7.94 -8.24 -8.34
C CYS A 272 9.38 -8.28 -8.86
N TYR A 273 10.08 -7.16 -8.81
CA TYR A 273 11.50 -7.09 -9.12
C TYR A 273 12.38 -7.94 -8.21
N GLY A 274 12.06 -8.06 -6.92
CA GLY A 274 12.79 -8.94 -5.99
C GLY A 274 12.69 -10.42 -6.36
N PHE A 275 11.55 -10.86 -6.90
CA PHE A 275 11.42 -12.21 -7.48
C PHE A 275 12.40 -12.38 -8.65
N GLN A 276 12.47 -11.39 -9.54
CA GLN A 276 13.35 -11.45 -10.72
C GLN A 276 14.82 -11.49 -10.31
N MET A 277 15.22 -10.68 -9.33
CA MET A 277 16.59 -10.69 -8.80
C MET A 277 16.95 -12.02 -8.16
N ALA A 278 15.99 -12.72 -7.53
CA ALA A 278 16.22 -14.05 -6.99
C ALA A 278 16.40 -15.11 -8.09
N VAL A 279 15.68 -15.03 -9.20
CA VAL A 279 15.92 -15.89 -10.36
C VAL A 279 17.30 -15.64 -10.95
N VAL A 280 17.69 -14.38 -11.13
CA VAL A 280 19.02 -14.01 -11.66
C VAL A 280 20.14 -14.49 -10.72
N GLU A 281 20.04 -14.22 -9.42
CA GLU A 281 21.02 -14.66 -8.43
C GLU A 281 21.21 -16.18 -8.46
N PHE A 282 20.10 -16.92 -8.46
CA PHE A 282 20.13 -18.37 -8.46
C PHE A 282 20.71 -18.93 -9.75
N ALA A 283 20.35 -18.35 -10.90
CA ALA A 283 20.91 -18.74 -12.19
C ALA A 283 22.44 -18.56 -12.23
N ARG A 284 22.94 -17.41 -11.73
CA ARG A 284 24.38 -17.12 -11.68
C ARG A 284 25.13 -18.03 -10.72
N ASN A 285 24.62 -18.16 -9.49
CA ASN A 285 25.39 -18.71 -8.37
C ASN A 285 25.13 -20.20 -8.12
N VAL A 286 24.01 -20.77 -8.62
CA VAL A 286 23.63 -22.17 -8.41
C VAL A 286 23.60 -22.94 -9.73
N CYS A 287 23.01 -22.38 -10.79
CA CYS A 287 22.94 -23.05 -12.09
C CYS A 287 24.19 -22.87 -12.96
N GLY A 288 25.14 -22.01 -12.55
CA GLY A 288 26.39 -21.75 -13.28
C GLY A 288 26.25 -20.86 -14.52
N ILE A 289 25.10 -20.20 -14.71
CA ILE A 289 24.85 -19.30 -15.84
C ILE A 289 25.38 -17.91 -15.45
N LYS A 290 26.70 -17.74 -15.51
CA LYS A 290 27.41 -16.56 -14.96
C LYS A 290 26.91 -15.23 -15.52
N GLU A 291 26.59 -15.21 -16.81
CA GLU A 291 26.11 -14.01 -17.52
C GLU A 291 24.59 -13.82 -17.40
N ALA A 292 23.89 -14.62 -16.58
CA ALA A 292 22.45 -14.54 -16.45
C ALA A 292 22.00 -13.11 -16.12
N SER A 293 21.03 -12.60 -16.85
CA SER A 293 20.56 -11.23 -16.70
C SER A 293 19.06 -11.11 -16.99
N THR A 294 18.57 -9.88 -16.99
CA THR A 294 17.22 -9.53 -17.42
C THR A 294 17.30 -8.73 -18.72
N GLU A 295 16.31 -8.93 -19.58
CA GLU A 295 16.14 -8.16 -20.80
C GLU A 295 15.99 -6.64 -20.55
N GLU A 296 15.51 -6.24 -19.37
CA GLU A 296 15.42 -4.84 -18.97
C GLU A 296 16.80 -4.17 -18.86
N VAL A 297 17.86 -4.94 -18.61
CA VAL A 297 19.21 -4.44 -18.36
C VAL A 297 20.08 -4.56 -19.61
N LYS A 298 20.08 -5.75 -20.20
CA LYS A 298 20.93 -6.09 -21.35
C LYS A 298 20.11 -6.96 -22.29
N LYS A 299 20.09 -6.61 -23.57
CA LYS A 299 19.49 -7.46 -24.61
C LYS A 299 20.49 -8.56 -24.97
N ASP A 300 20.37 -9.69 -24.29
CA ASP A 300 21.21 -10.88 -24.46
C ASP A 300 20.32 -12.13 -24.40
N PRO A 301 19.66 -12.51 -25.52
CA PRO A 301 18.65 -13.55 -25.55
C PRO A 301 19.12 -14.91 -25.03
N GLU A 302 20.43 -15.19 -25.13
CA GLU A 302 21.04 -16.46 -24.69
C GLU A 302 21.23 -16.54 -23.17
N ASN A 303 21.28 -15.39 -22.48
CA ASN A 303 21.53 -15.33 -21.03
C ASN A 303 20.40 -14.63 -20.25
N ASN A 304 19.40 -14.10 -20.93
CA ASN A 304 18.28 -13.43 -20.28
C ASN A 304 17.29 -14.44 -19.67
N VAL A 305 17.49 -14.75 -18.39
CA VAL A 305 16.61 -15.61 -17.59
C VAL A 305 15.28 -14.93 -17.23
N ILE A 306 15.21 -13.60 -17.38
CA ILE A 306 14.01 -12.79 -17.28
C ILE A 306 13.80 -12.05 -18.60
N CYS A 307 12.64 -12.21 -19.24
CA CYS A 307 12.33 -11.62 -20.55
C CYS A 307 10.86 -11.20 -20.67
N ILE A 308 10.53 -10.46 -21.72
CA ILE A 308 9.15 -10.33 -22.19
C ILE A 308 8.76 -11.64 -22.86
N LEU A 309 7.56 -12.16 -22.59
CA LEU A 309 7.11 -13.39 -23.24
C LEU A 309 6.49 -13.06 -24.60
N PRO A 310 6.65 -13.92 -25.64
CA PRO A 310 6.10 -13.69 -26.98
C PRO A 310 4.58 -13.42 -26.97
N GLU A 311 3.84 -14.11 -26.10
CA GLU A 311 2.39 -13.92 -25.88
C GLU A 311 2.01 -12.50 -25.42
N GLN A 312 2.97 -11.69 -24.94
CA GLN A 312 2.79 -10.28 -24.61
C GLN A 312 3.24 -9.35 -25.75
N GLU A 313 4.02 -9.85 -26.70
CA GLU A 313 4.48 -9.12 -27.90
C GLU A 313 3.46 -9.18 -29.04
N GLU A 314 2.68 -10.27 -29.13
CA GLU A 314 1.58 -10.44 -30.11
C GLU A 314 0.39 -9.49 -29.89
N VAL A 315 0.40 -8.68 -28.83
CA VAL A 315 -0.51 -7.52 -28.71
C VAL A 315 0.05 -6.41 -29.61
N GLU A 316 -0.23 -6.55 -30.91
CA GLU A 316 0.34 -5.76 -32.02
C GLU A 316 0.40 -4.25 -31.75
N GLY A 317 1.58 -3.66 -31.98
CA GLY A 317 1.76 -2.21 -32.19
C GLY A 317 2.02 -1.33 -30.96
N LEU A 318 1.91 -1.84 -29.73
CA LEU A 318 2.02 -1.01 -28.51
C LEU A 318 3.26 -1.29 -27.63
N GLY A 319 4.10 -2.25 -28.01
CA GLY A 319 5.17 -2.76 -27.15
C GLY A 319 4.60 -3.54 -25.94
N GLY A 320 5.36 -4.50 -25.41
CA GLY A 320 4.88 -5.43 -24.37
C GLY A 320 4.06 -4.75 -23.26
N THR A 321 2.74 -4.96 -23.31
CA THR A 321 1.80 -4.27 -22.41
C THR A 321 2.03 -4.70 -20.97
N LEU A 322 1.89 -3.75 -20.04
CA LEU A 322 2.12 -4.02 -18.62
C LEU A 322 1.02 -4.95 -18.10
N ARG A 323 1.41 -6.07 -17.49
CA ARG A 323 0.48 -6.94 -16.77
C ARG A 323 0.00 -6.20 -15.52
N LEU A 324 -1.19 -5.61 -15.60
CA LEU A 324 -1.75 -4.70 -14.60
C LEU A 324 -3.11 -5.20 -14.10
N GLY A 325 -3.28 -5.29 -12.79
CA GLY A 325 -4.58 -5.63 -12.16
C GLY A 325 -4.59 -6.99 -11.48
N GLY A 326 -5.80 -7.51 -11.20
CA GLY A 326 -6.00 -8.74 -10.46
C GLY A 326 -6.03 -9.98 -11.34
N PHE A 327 -5.08 -10.90 -11.15
CA PHE A 327 -4.98 -12.16 -11.90
C PHE A 327 -4.98 -13.36 -10.97
N ASP A 328 -5.52 -14.47 -11.45
CA ASP A 328 -5.53 -15.74 -10.75
C ASP A 328 -4.17 -16.45 -10.87
N ILE A 329 -3.88 -17.27 -9.87
CA ILE A 329 -2.64 -18.02 -9.67
C ILE A 329 -3.03 -19.43 -9.23
N GLU A 330 -2.55 -20.44 -9.95
CA GLU A 330 -2.62 -21.83 -9.54
C GLU A 330 -1.43 -22.12 -8.62
N VAL A 331 -1.70 -22.53 -7.38
CA VAL A 331 -0.70 -22.79 -6.35
C VAL A 331 -0.50 -24.29 -6.19
N LYS A 332 0.74 -24.73 -6.35
CA LYS A 332 1.13 -26.15 -6.33
C LYS A 332 1.00 -26.73 -4.92
N LYS A 333 0.28 -27.84 -4.75
CA LYS A 333 0.14 -28.54 -3.47
C LYS A 333 1.49 -28.99 -2.89
N GLY A 334 1.58 -29.00 -1.56
CA GLY A 334 2.80 -29.41 -0.84
C GLY A 334 3.93 -28.38 -0.87
N THR A 335 3.66 -27.16 -1.30
CA THR A 335 4.59 -26.03 -1.29
C THR A 335 4.34 -25.12 -0.09
N LYS A 336 5.31 -24.29 0.26
CA LYS A 336 5.16 -23.31 1.34
C LYS A 336 4.08 -22.28 1.01
N ALA A 337 4.01 -21.85 -0.25
CA ALA A 337 2.93 -20.99 -0.72
C ALA A 337 1.55 -21.61 -0.49
N HIS A 338 1.37 -22.90 -0.79
CA HIS A 338 0.11 -23.61 -0.56
C HIS A 338 -0.23 -23.72 0.92
N GLU A 339 0.75 -24.02 1.77
CA GLU A 339 0.57 -24.06 3.23
C GLU A 339 0.08 -22.70 3.78
N LEU A 340 0.68 -21.59 3.32
CA LEU A 340 0.35 -20.25 3.77
C LEU A 340 -1.04 -19.78 3.29
N TYR A 341 -1.36 -20.02 2.03
CA TYR A 341 -2.65 -19.61 1.46
C TYR A 341 -3.80 -20.54 1.85
N GLY A 342 -3.53 -21.82 2.05
CA GLY A 342 -4.53 -22.87 2.28
C GLY A 342 -5.47 -23.09 1.08
N LYS A 343 -5.04 -22.76 -0.14
CA LYS A 343 -5.86 -22.77 -1.36
C LYS A 343 -5.07 -23.17 -2.59
N ASP A 344 -5.76 -23.85 -3.51
CA ASP A 344 -5.22 -24.25 -4.82
C ASP A 344 -5.22 -23.07 -5.82
N HIS A 345 -6.11 -22.09 -5.63
CA HIS A 345 -6.23 -20.91 -6.47
C HIS A 345 -6.31 -19.64 -5.62
N VAL A 346 -5.52 -18.64 -5.99
CA VAL A 346 -5.51 -17.31 -5.34
C VAL A 346 -5.52 -16.20 -6.38
N ARG A 347 -6.02 -15.03 -6.00
CA ARG A 347 -6.09 -13.85 -6.87
C ARG A 347 -5.29 -12.71 -6.27
N GLU A 348 -4.30 -12.22 -7.02
CA GLU A 348 -3.35 -11.20 -6.55
C GLU A 348 -3.18 -10.08 -7.58
N ARG A 349 -2.59 -8.96 -7.15
CA ARG A 349 -2.45 -7.76 -7.98
C ARG A 349 -1.05 -7.66 -8.59
N PHE A 350 -0.99 -7.55 -9.91
CA PHE A 350 0.23 -7.49 -10.68
C PHE A 350 0.47 -6.09 -11.23
N ARG A 351 1.75 -5.73 -11.36
CA ARG A 351 2.23 -4.53 -12.04
C ARG A 351 3.66 -4.75 -12.55
N HIS A 352 3.82 -5.55 -13.59
CA HIS A 352 5.14 -5.82 -14.20
C HIS A 352 5.02 -6.13 -15.68
N ARG A 353 6.15 -6.18 -16.39
CA ARG A 353 6.23 -6.54 -17.82
C ARG A 353 6.91 -7.88 -18.03
N PHE A 354 8.06 -8.05 -17.37
CA PHE A 354 8.93 -9.21 -17.56
C PHE A 354 8.51 -10.43 -16.74
N ASN A 355 8.83 -11.61 -17.25
CA ASN A 355 8.55 -12.91 -16.65
C ASN A 355 9.82 -13.78 -16.67
N VAL A 356 9.76 -14.94 -16.00
CA VAL A 356 10.80 -15.97 -16.16
C VAL A 356 10.77 -16.46 -17.59
N ASN A 357 11.92 -16.46 -18.24
CA ASN A 357 12.07 -17.00 -19.58
C ASN A 357 11.85 -18.52 -19.53
N THR A 358 10.89 -19.00 -20.31
CA THR A 358 10.42 -20.39 -20.30
C THR A 358 11.53 -21.40 -20.60
N LYS A 359 12.57 -20.99 -21.37
CA LYS A 359 13.75 -21.79 -21.68
C LYS A 359 14.55 -22.20 -20.44
N PHE A 360 14.51 -21.40 -19.37
CA PHE A 360 15.32 -21.60 -18.17
C PHE A 360 14.57 -22.28 -17.02
N ILE A 361 13.25 -22.47 -17.13
CA ILE A 361 12.44 -23.03 -16.04
C ILE A 361 12.96 -24.41 -15.63
N GLU A 362 13.17 -25.31 -16.59
CA GLU A 362 13.57 -26.69 -16.32
C GLU A 362 14.95 -26.77 -15.66
N VAL A 363 15.91 -25.93 -16.08
CA VAL A 363 17.25 -25.91 -15.46
C VAL A 363 17.20 -25.33 -14.04
N LEU A 364 16.38 -24.31 -13.80
CA LEU A 364 16.18 -23.74 -12.46
C LEU A 364 15.55 -24.77 -11.51
N GLU A 365 14.51 -25.47 -11.97
CA GLU A 365 13.83 -26.52 -11.19
C GLU A 365 14.75 -27.70 -10.88
N LYS A 366 15.55 -28.14 -11.86
CA LYS A 366 16.53 -29.21 -11.67
C LYS A 366 17.56 -28.90 -10.59
N HIS A 367 17.92 -27.63 -10.41
CA HIS A 367 18.88 -27.19 -9.39
C HIS A 367 18.23 -26.84 -8.04
N GLY A 368 16.91 -27.02 -7.90
CA GLY A 368 16.21 -26.93 -6.62
C GLY A 368 15.35 -25.69 -6.41
N MET A 369 15.22 -24.80 -7.41
CA MET A 369 14.23 -23.72 -7.36
C MET A 369 12.83 -24.28 -7.61
N ILE A 370 11.88 -24.04 -6.71
CA ILE A 370 10.51 -24.51 -6.88
C ILE A 370 9.65 -23.36 -7.37
N PHE A 371 9.03 -23.48 -8.54
CA PHE A 371 7.97 -22.56 -8.93
C PHE A 371 6.64 -23.03 -8.35
N SER A 372 6.30 -22.52 -7.16
CA SER A 372 5.13 -22.94 -6.39
C SER A 372 3.82 -22.30 -6.84
N GLY A 373 3.87 -21.33 -7.76
CA GLY A 373 2.68 -20.71 -8.33
C GLY A 373 2.88 -20.29 -9.77
N LYS A 374 1.88 -20.51 -10.61
CA LYS A 374 1.88 -20.13 -12.03
C LYS A 374 0.53 -19.56 -12.46
N ALA A 375 0.53 -18.84 -13.58
CA ALA A 375 -0.73 -18.44 -14.20
C ALA A 375 -1.51 -19.68 -14.67
N PRO A 376 -2.83 -19.76 -14.46
CA PRO A 376 -3.65 -20.87 -14.93
C PRO A 376 -3.43 -21.13 -16.43
N GLU A 377 -3.29 -22.40 -16.79
CA GLU A 377 -3.12 -22.89 -18.19
C GLU A 377 -1.88 -22.35 -18.93
N LYS A 378 -1.04 -21.53 -18.29
CA LYS A 378 0.12 -20.91 -18.92
C LYS A 378 1.41 -21.28 -18.20
N ARG A 379 2.52 -21.28 -18.93
CA ARG A 379 3.85 -21.55 -18.38
C ARG A 379 4.51 -20.28 -17.80
N ILE A 380 3.71 -19.43 -17.15
CA ILE A 380 4.14 -18.15 -16.57
C ILE A 380 4.27 -18.31 -15.05
N MET A 381 5.51 -18.36 -14.57
CA MET A 381 5.80 -18.56 -13.15
C MET A 381 5.59 -17.26 -12.36
N GLN A 382 4.90 -17.36 -11.23
CA GLN A 382 4.44 -16.22 -10.43
C GLN A 382 4.86 -16.29 -8.97
N ILE A 383 5.14 -17.49 -8.44
CA ILE A 383 5.69 -17.69 -7.09
C ILE A 383 6.89 -18.62 -7.21
N LEU A 384 8.00 -18.25 -6.58
CA LEU A 384 9.17 -19.11 -6.42
C LEU A 384 9.43 -19.35 -4.93
N GLU A 385 10.02 -20.50 -4.61
CA GLU A 385 10.52 -20.82 -3.28
C GLU A 385 11.72 -21.77 -3.32
N LEU A 386 12.47 -21.85 -2.21
CA LEU A 386 13.56 -22.81 -2.03
C LEU A 386 13.23 -23.78 -0.89
N LYS A 387 13.39 -25.10 -1.16
CA LYS A 387 12.99 -26.17 -0.23
C LYS A 387 13.78 -26.16 1.08
N ASP A 388 15.11 -26.01 1.01
CA ASP A 388 16.02 -26.17 2.14
C ASP A 388 16.32 -24.86 2.89
N HIS A 389 15.50 -23.83 2.65
CA HIS A 389 15.65 -22.52 3.29
C HIS A 389 14.48 -22.24 4.24
N PRO A 390 14.70 -21.64 5.44
CA PRO A 390 13.65 -21.44 6.44
C PRO A 390 12.44 -20.69 5.89
N PHE A 391 12.68 -19.64 5.11
CA PHE A 391 11.66 -18.96 4.31
C PHE A 391 12.35 -18.22 3.16
N PHE A 392 12.26 -18.73 1.94
CA PHE A 392 12.73 -18.01 0.76
C PHE A 392 11.60 -18.04 -0.24
N VAL A 393 10.89 -16.93 -0.38
CA VAL A 393 9.74 -16.82 -1.28
C VAL A 393 9.91 -15.59 -2.15
N GLY A 394 9.64 -15.72 -3.44
CA GLY A 394 9.47 -14.59 -4.35
C GLY A 394 8.08 -14.60 -4.94
N THR A 395 7.50 -13.43 -5.18
CA THR A 395 6.22 -13.26 -5.87
C THR A 395 6.37 -12.25 -7.01
N GLN A 396 5.81 -12.53 -8.19
CA GLN A 396 5.73 -11.54 -9.29
C GLN A 396 4.68 -10.46 -9.00
N TYR A 397 3.64 -10.80 -8.24
CA TYR A 397 2.62 -9.86 -7.78
C TYR A 397 3.07 -9.06 -6.57
N HIS A 398 2.32 -7.99 -6.30
CA HIS A 398 2.44 -7.13 -5.15
C HIS A 398 1.49 -7.59 -4.03
N ALA A 399 1.99 -8.49 -3.19
CA ALA A 399 1.26 -9.08 -2.06
C ALA A 399 0.80 -8.03 -1.03
N GLU A 400 1.46 -6.88 -0.99
CA GLU A 400 1.11 -5.77 -0.10
C GLU A 400 -0.27 -5.16 -0.41
N PHE A 401 -0.73 -5.22 -1.66
CA PHE A 401 -2.00 -4.59 -2.06
C PHE A 401 -3.24 -5.37 -1.62
N THR A 402 -3.09 -6.67 -1.33
CA THR A 402 -4.18 -7.55 -0.85
C THR A 402 -4.12 -7.77 0.66
N SER A 403 -3.10 -7.23 1.35
CA SER A 403 -3.02 -7.23 2.81
C SER A 403 -4.11 -6.34 3.41
N ARG A 404 -4.74 -6.81 4.50
CA ARG A 404 -5.75 -6.06 5.27
C ARG A 404 -5.44 -6.14 6.77
N PRO A 405 -5.87 -5.16 7.59
CA PRO A 405 -5.54 -5.12 9.01
C PRO A 405 -5.92 -6.41 9.77
N LEU A 406 -7.14 -6.91 9.55
CA LEU A 406 -7.63 -8.17 10.16
C LEU A 406 -7.35 -9.43 9.35
N LYS A 407 -6.76 -9.29 8.16
CA LYS A 407 -6.44 -10.40 7.27
C LYS A 407 -5.16 -10.05 6.50
N PRO A 408 -3.99 -10.14 7.16
CA PRO A 408 -2.73 -9.87 6.50
C PRO A 408 -2.53 -10.81 5.31
N ASN A 409 -1.79 -10.37 4.30
CA ASN A 409 -1.46 -11.26 3.18
C ASN A 409 -0.63 -12.46 3.67
N ALA A 410 -0.95 -13.65 3.18
CA ALA A 410 -0.37 -14.91 3.63
C ALA A 410 1.16 -14.98 3.48
N ILE A 411 1.72 -14.41 2.41
CA ILE A 411 3.17 -14.42 2.15
C ILE A 411 3.91 -13.50 3.13
N TYR A 412 3.37 -12.30 3.38
CA TYR A 412 3.91 -11.39 4.40
C TYR A 412 3.82 -12.01 5.81
N PHE A 413 2.69 -12.64 6.12
CA PHE A 413 2.50 -13.33 7.39
C PHE A 413 3.53 -14.45 7.58
N GLY A 414 3.79 -15.23 6.53
CA GLY A 414 4.83 -16.26 6.51
C GLY A 414 6.24 -15.72 6.75
N LEU A 415 6.59 -14.60 6.11
CA LEU A 415 7.89 -13.94 6.32
C LEU A 415 8.07 -13.52 7.78
N VAL A 416 7.08 -12.82 8.35
CA VAL A 416 7.15 -12.33 9.74
C VAL A 416 7.21 -13.50 10.72
N LYS A 417 6.44 -14.58 10.50
CA LYS A 417 6.52 -15.79 11.32
C LYS A 417 7.91 -16.41 11.28
N ALA A 418 8.51 -16.55 10.09
CA ALA A 418 9.86 -17.08 9.93
C ALA A 418 10.93 -16.19 10.58
N ALA A 419 10.77 -14.86 10.52
CA ALA A 419 11.65 -13.91 11.18
C ALA A 419 11.56 -14.03 12.72
N ILE A 420 10.37 -14.20 13.29
CA ILE A 420 10.19 -14.48 14.73
C ILE A 420 10.90 -15.79 15.13
N GLU A 421 10.81 -16.83 14.32
CA GLU A 421 11.48 -18.11 14.58
C GLU A 421 13.01 -17.99 14.51
N LYS A 422 13.52 -17.17 13.59
CA LYS A 422 14.96 -16.86 13.51
C LYS A 422 15.44 -16.08 14.72
N ASN A 423 14.70 -15.05 15.15
CA ASN A 423 15.07 -14.18 16.28
C ASN A 423 15.18 -14.93 17.63
N LYS A 424 14.53 -16.09 17.75
CA LYS A 424 14.64 -16.97 18.94
C LYS A 424 15.95 -17.76 19.01
N LYS A 425 16.68 -17.88 17.90
CA LYS A 425 17.97 -18.58 17.82
C LYS A 425 19.08 -17.56 18.01
#